data_AF-A0A6G1ICP2-F1
#
_entry.id   AF-A0A6G1ICP2-F1
#
_cell.length_a   1.000
_cell.length_b   1.000
_cell.length_c   1.000
_cell.angle_alpha   90.00
_cell.angle_beta   90.00
_cell.angle_gamma   90.00
#
_symmetry.space_group_name_H-M   'P 1'
#
loop_
_entity.id
_entity.type
_entity.pdbx_description
1 polymer ?
#
loop_
_entity_poly.entity_id
_entity_poly.type
_entity_poly.pdbx_seq_one_letter_code
_entity_poly.pdbx_strand_id
1 'polypeptide(L)'
;MAESQQRPLGLQMLRGVGIFQAIVALPTMFILGMMAYIQLFESYLLYYYFVADSLTAIMAAGIIFIVYVQRKAIVSSFQTLVFEAIKSALATGLWLWLILDSAFGPWKNWRHIGDEDVERRIKRAALSSILLVLLFYPPLGYAYISWRAGDGDDDQDAERSERTERTPLLSQGCDSSA
;
A
#
# COMPACT_ATOMS: atom_id res chain seq x y z
N MET A 1 -14.03 -35.78 -15.64
CA MET A 1 -13.03 -34.71 -15.82
C MET A 1 -13.43 -33.59 -14.88
N ALA A 2 -12.71 -33.45 -13.75
CA ALA A 2 -13.03 -32.44 -12.75
C ALA A 2 -12.44 -31.10 -13.22
N GLU A 3 -13.31 -30.17 -13.59
CA GLU A 3 -12.91 -28.76 -13.70
C GLU A 3 -12.43 -28.31 -12.33
N SER A 4 -11.13 -28.10 -12.21
CA SER A 4 -10.55 -27.44 -11.05
C SER A 4 -11.15 -26.04 -10.97
N GLN A 5 -12.09 -25.88 -10.04
CA GLN A 5 -12.66 -24.63 -9.60
C GLN A 5 -11.54 -23.77 -9.01
N GLN A 6 -10.72 -23.18 -9.89
CA GLN A 6 -9.73 -22.19 -9.55
C GLN A 6 -10.51 -20.99 -9.02
N ARG A 7 -10.52 -20.83 -7.69
CA ARG A 7 -10.72 -19.50 -7.08
C ARG A 7 -9.93 -18.49 -7.90
N PRO A 8 -10.41 -17.25 -8.12
CA PRO A 8 -9.61 -16.24 -8.80
C PRO A 8 -8.39 -15.93 -7.92
N LEU A 9 -7.31 -16.69 -8.12
CA LEU A 9 -6.08 -16.69 -7.33
C LEU A 9 -5.52 -15.27 -7.20
N GLY A 10 -5.66 -14.48 -8.26
CA GLY A 10 -5.22 -13.10 -8.28
C GLY A 10 -5.98 -12.17 -7.33
N LEU A 11 -7.28 -12.38 -7.07
CA LEU A 11 -8.03 -11.57 -6.10
C LEU A 11 -7.57 -11.87 -4.66
N GLN A 12 -7.30 -13.15 -4.35
CA GLN A 12 -6.79 -13.56 -3.06
C GLN A 12 -5.36 -13.06 -2.82
N MET A 13 -4.51 -13.09 -3.86
CA MET A 13 -3.16 -12.52 -3.81
C MET A 13 -3.20 -10.99 -3.65
N LEU A 14 -4.08 -10.28 -4.35
CA LEU A 14 -4.22 -8.82 -4.24
C LEU A 14 -4.60 -8.39 -2.81
N ARG A 15 -5.54 -9.11 -2.18
CA ARG A 15 -5.91 -8.89 -0.77
C ARG A 15 -4.74 -9.17 0.18
N GLY A 16 -4.00 -10.25 -0.04
CA GLY A 16 -2.83 -10.60 0.75
C GLY A 16 -1.73 -9.52 0.68
N VAL A 17 -1.44 -9.03 -0.52
CA VAL A 17 -0.47 -7.95 -0.74
C VAL A 17 -0.94 -6.65 -0.11
N GLY A 18 -2.22 -6.29 -0.23
CA GLY A 18 -2.79 -5.11 0.42
C GLY A 18 -2.63 -5.12 1.94
N ILE A 19 -2.88 -6.26 2.59
CA ILE A 19 -2.66 -6.42 4.04
C ILE A 19 -1.18 -6.23 4.38
N PHE A 20 -0.27 -6.79 3.58
CA PHE A 20 1.17 -6.61 3.79
C PHE A 20 1.60 -5.14 3.63
N GLN A 21 1.08 -4.44 2.61
CA GLN A 21 1.29 -2.99 2.44
C GLN A 21 0.85 -2.21 3.68
N ALA A 22 -0.32 -2.53 4.27
CA ALA A 22 -0.79 -1.88 5.48
C ALA A 22 0.07 -2.20 6.72
N ILE A 23 0.53 -3.45 6.88
CA ILE A 23 1.44 -3.85 7.97
C ILE A 23 2.75 -3.08 7.89
N VAL A 24 3.30 -2.88 6.70
CA VAL A 24 4.54 -2.11 6.50
C VAL A 24 4.31 -0.62 6.72
N ALA A 25 3.19 -0.07 6.24
CA ALA A 25 2.88 1.36 6.35
C ALA A 25 2.52 1.80 7.78
N LEU A 26 2.04 0.89 8.65
CA LEU A 26 1.49 1.24 9.95
C LEU A 26 2.57 1.73 10.94
N PRO A 27 3.71 1.03 11.11
CA PRO A 27 4.84 1.55 11.88
C PRO A 27 5.35 2.89 11.35
N THR A 28 5.43 3.05 10.02
CA THR A 28 5.87 4.29 9.38
C THR A 28 4.95 5.46 9.74
N MET A 29 3.62 5.27 9.63
CA MET A 29 2.65 6.28 10.00
C MET A 29 2.76 6.66 11.48
N PHE A 30 2.83 5.67 12.37
CA PHE A 30 2.80 5.90 13.81
C PHE A 30 4.07 6.59 14.32
N ILE A 31 5.25 6.09 13.91
CA ILE A 31 6.54 6.63 14.36
C ILE A 31 6.72 8.06 13.82
N LEU A 32 6.51 8.27 12.53
CA LEU A 32 6.70 9.60 11.92
C LEU A 32 5.63 10.59 12.36
N GLY A 33 4.39 10.14 12.56
CA GLY A 33 3.33 10.97 13.15
C GLY A 33 3.68 11.44 14.57
N MET A 34 4.27 10.57 15.39
CA MET A 34 4.74 10.94 16.72
C MET A 34 5.94 11.91 16.67
N MET A 35 6.88 11.70 15.75
CA MET A 35 8.02 12.62 15.56
C MET A 35 7.56 14.00 15.10
N ALA A 36 6.63 14.07 14.15
CA ALA A 36 6.00 15.32 13.73
C ALA A 36 5.28 16.01 14.91
N TYR A 37 4.55 15.26 15.74
CA TYR A 37 3.90 15.82 16.92
C TYR A 37 4.92 16.46 17.88
N ILE A 38 6.04 15.79 18.17
CA ILE A 38 7.10 16.32 19.04
C ILE A 38 7.70 17.61 18.45
N GLN A 39 7.97 17.62 17.14
CA GLN A 39 8.58 18.76 16.44
C GLN A 39 7.67 19.98 16.35
N LEU A 40 6.34 19.79 16.42
CA LEU A 40 5.37 20.89 16.54
C LEU A 40 5.63 21.74 17.81
N PHE A 41 6.02 21.10 18.91
CA PHE A 41 6.30 21.79 20.18
C PHE A 41 7.71 22.38 20.27
N GLU A 42 8.68 21.87 19.49
CA GLU A 42 10.06 22.37 19.42
C GLU A 42 10.32 23.21 18.15
N SER A 43 9.47 24.21 17.92
CA SER A 43 9.32 24.92 16.64
C SER A 43 10.52 25.75 16.13
N TYR A 44 11.53 26.09 16.95
CA TYR A 44 12.52 27.11 16.56
C TYR A 44 13.59 26.65 15.55
N LEU A 45 13.79 25.33 15.35
CA LEU A 45 14.82 24.78 14.44
C LEU A 45 14.33 23.66 13.51
N LEU A 46 13.09 23.18 13.67
CA LEU A 46 12.64 21.89 13.13
C LEU A 46 11.46 21.95 12.16
N TYR A 47 11.07 23.13 11.66
CA TYR A 47 9.92 23.26 10.74
C TYR A 47 10.04 22.37 9.49
N TYR A 48 11.25 22.21 8.97
CA TYR A 48 11.52 21.30 7.86
C TYR A 48 11.21 19.84 8.21
N TYR A 49 11.69 19.37 9.36
CA TYR A 49 11.45 18.01 9.83
C TYR A 49 9.97 17.79 10.09
N PHE A 50 9.28 18.79 10.65
CA PHE A 50 7.85 18.71 10.95
C PHE A 50 7.07 18.43 9.67
N VAL A 51 7.35 19.19 8.61
CA VAL A 51 6.70 19.04 7.30
C VAL A 51 7.05 17.69 6.68
N ALA A 52 8.33 17.29 6.72
CA ALA A 52 8.80 16.03 6.14
C ALA A 52 8.16 14.80 6.82
N ASP A 53 8.14 14.76 8.15
CA ASP A 53 7.57 13.67 8.92
C ASP A 53 6.04 13.64 8.80
N SER A 54 5.39 14.81 8.78
CA SER A 54 3.94 14.93 8.58
C SER A 54 3.50 14.44 7.20
N LEU A 55 4.18 14.86 6.13
CA LEU A 55 3.87 14.43 4.76
C LEU A 55 4.03 12.92 4.61
N THR A 56 5.10 12.36 5.15
CA THR A 56 5.38 10.93 5.08
C THR A 56 4.34 10.13 5.88
N ALA A 57 3.96 10.61 7.07
CA ALA A 57 2.92 9.99 7.89
C ALA A 57 1.54 10.02 7.20
N ILE A 58 1.18 11.15 6.56
CA ILE A 58 -0.09 11.28 5.83
C ILE A 58 -0.14 10.36 4.61
N MET A 59 0.95 10.24 3.85
CA MET A 59 1.00 9.32 2.70
C MET A 59 0.88 7.86 3.16
N ALA A 60 1.53 7.47 4.26
CA ALA A 60 1.39 6.15 4.86
C ALA A 60 -0.04 5.90 5.37
N ALA A 61 -0.68 6.91 5.99
CA ALA A 61 -2.08 6.86 6.39
C ALA A 61 -3.02 6.68 5.19
N GLY A 62 -2.75 7.36 4.07
CA GLY A 62 -3.50 7.21 2.83
C GLY A 62 -3.46 5.79 2.28
N ILE A 63 -2.28 5.15 2.28
CA ILE A 63 -2.12 3.74 1.86
C ILE A 63 -2.97 2.82 2.75
N ILE A 64 -2.92 2.99 4.08
CA ILE A 64 -3.69 2.19 5.03
C ILE A 64 -5.19 2.40 4.86
N PHE A 65 -5.61 3.64 4.66
CA PHE A 65 -7.01 3.98 4.42
C PHE A 65 -7.53 3.29 3.15
N ILE A 66 -6.75 3.30 2.06
CA ILE A 66 -7.14 2.62 0.82
C ILE A 66 -7.26 1.12 1.04
N VAL A 67 -6.30 0.48 1.73
CA VAL A 67 -6.39 -0.95 2.06
C VAL A 67 -7.61 -1.26 2.92
N TYR A 68 -7.93 -0.40 3.88
CA TYR A 68 -9.12 -0.55 4.72
C TYR A 68 -10.41 -0.47 3.91
N VAL A 69 -10.52 0.51 3.00
CA VAL A 69 -11.67 0.68 2.11
C VAL A 69 -11.81 -0.52 1.17
N GLN A 70 -10.71 -0.96 0.53
CA GLN A 70 -10.69 -2.15 -0.34
C GLN A 70 -11.09 -3.43 0.40
N ARG A 71 -10.88 -3.51 1.72
CA ARG A 71 -11.29 -4.66 2.53
C ARG A 71 -12.79 -4.66 2.87
N LYS A 72 -13.40 -3.47 2.99
CA LYS A 72 -14.79 -3.34 3.46
C LYS A 72 -15.81 -3.08 2.36
N ALA A 73 -15.40 -2.49 1.24
CA ALA A 73 -16.29 -2.20 0.13
C ALA A 73 -16.22 -3.29 -0.93
N ILE A 74 -17.34 -3.56 -1.59
CA ILE A 74 -17.35 -4.28 -2.87
C ILE A 74 -16.85 -3.27 -3.89
N VAL A 75 -15.65 -3.51 -4.41
CA VAL A 75 -14.95 -2.59 -5.30
C VAL A 75 -14.98 -3.20 -6.70
N SER A 76 -15.57 -2.49 -7.66
CA SER A 76 -15.52 -2.91 -9.07
C SER A 76 -14.08 -2.93 -9.60
N SER A 77 -13.83 -3.64 -10.70
CA SER A 77 -12.48 -3.73 -11.27
C SER A 77 -11.89 -2.38 -11.64
N PHE A 78 -12.70 -1.44 -12.14
CA PHE A 78 -12.27 -0.06 -12.39
C PHE A 78 -11.90 0.68 -11.08
N GLN A 79 -12.72 0.57 -10.04
CA GLN A 79 -12.40 1.20 -8.76
C GLN A 79 -11.16 0.57 -8.13
N THR A 80 -10.95 -0.74 -8.30
CA THR A 80 -9.74 -1.44 -7.84
C THR A 80 -8.51 -0.90 -8.54
N LEU A 81 -8.57 -0.72 -9.86
CA LEU A 81 -7.51 -0.08 -10.63
C LEU A 81 -7.20 1.32 -10.11
N VAL A 82 -8.22 2.15 -9.86
CA VAL A 82 -8.05 3.51 -9.33
C VAL A 82 -7.39 3.47 -7.94
N PHE A 83 -7.82 2.57 -7.05
CA PHE A 83 -7.21 2.43 -5.71
C PHE A 83 -5.75 1.96 -5.77
N GLU A 84 -5.43 0.98 -6.62
CA GLU A 84 -4.04 0.54 -6.82
C GLU A 84 -3.19 1.65 -7.45
N ALA A 85 -3.76 2.44 -8.38
CA ALA A 85 -3.09 3.57 -8.99
C ALA A 85 -2.79 4.67 -7.97
N ILE A 86 -3.76 5.02 -7.10
CA ILE A 86 -3.56 6.01 -6.04
C ILE A 86 -2.52 5.52 -5.04
N LYS A 87 -2.56 4.26 -4.60
CA LYS A 87 -1.53 3.68 -3.70
C LYS A 87 -0.14 3.77 -4.34
N SER A 88 -0.03 3.42 -5.61
CA SER A 88 1.23 3.47 -6.35
C SER A 88 1.72 4.91 -6.52
N ALA A 89 0.82 5.86 -6.77
CA ALA A 89 1.16 7.28 -6.85
C ALA A 89 1.63 7.84 -5.50
N LEU A 90 0.97 7.50 -4.40
CA LEU A 90 1.40 7.87 -3.04
C LEU A 90 2.77 7.28 -2.71
N ALA A 91 2.98 6.00 -2.99
CA ALA A 91 4.26 5.36 -2.76
C ALA A 91 5.39 5.94 -3.63
N THR A 92 5.08 6.29 -4.88
CA THR A 92 6.03 6.94 -5.81
C THR A 92 6.34 8.36 -5.35
N GLY A 93 5.33 9.10 -4.86
CA GLY A 93 5.51 10.42 -4.25
C GLY A 93 6.38 10.36 -3.01
N LEU A 94 6.21 9.35 -2.15
CA LEU A 94 7.03 9.12 -0.97
C LEU A 94 8.47 8.78 -1.36
N TRP A 95 8.66 7.93 -2.37
CA TRP A 95 9.99 7.63 -2.91
C TRP A 95 10.68 8.88 -3.49
N LEU A 96 9.97 9.67 -4.29
CA LEU A 96 10.50 10.90 -4.87
C LEU A 96 10.84 11.91 -3.77
N TRP A 97 10.00 12.00 -2.73
CA TRP A 97 10.26 12.81 -1.55
C TRP A 97 11.54 12.38 -0.84
N LEU A 98 11.76 11.08 -0.63
CA LEU A 98 13.00 10.57 -0.01
C LEU A 98 14.26 10.85 -0.84
N ILE A 99 14.16 10.84 -2.16
CA ILE A 99 15.27 11.23 -3.04
C ILE A 99 15.53 12.73 -2.94
N LEU A 100 14.47 13.55 -3.00
CA LEU A 100 14.59 15.00 -2.94
C LEU A 100 15.14 15.44 -1.57
N ASP A 101 14.66 14.81 -0.50
CA ASP A 101 15.21 14.88 0.85
C ASP A 101 16.72 14.57 0.76
N SER A 102 17.12 13.35 0.40
CA SER A 102 18.53 12.95 0.32
C SER A 102 19.42 13.91 -0.51
N ALA A 103 18.89 14.47 -1.60
CA ALA A 103 19.62 15.32 -2.53
C ALA A 103 19.71 16.80 -2.10
N PHE A 104 18.65 17.40 -1.56
CA PHE A 104 18.52 18.85 -1.36
C PHE A 104 18.21 19.29 0.08
N GLY A 105 18.27 18.37 1.03
CA GLY A 105 17.97 18.63 2.42
C GLY A 105 18.75 19.79 3.07
N PRO A 106 18.08 20.65 3.87
CA PRO A 106 18.71 21.78 4.56
C PRO A 106 19.78 21.34 5.59
N TRP A 107 19.82 20.06 5.97
CA TRP A 107 20.85 19.50 6.84
C TRP A 107 22.25 19.46 6.22
N LYS A 108 22.39 19.52 4.88
CA LYS A 108 23.71 19.58 4.23
C LYS A 108 24.51 20.84 4.63
N ASN A 109 23.81 21.89 5.05
CA ASN A 109 24.43 23.16 5.46
C ASN A 109 24.74 23.21 6.96
N TRP A 110 24.35 22.20 7.74
CA TRP A 110 24.67 22.13 9.17
C TRP A 110 26.06 21.53 9.36
N ARG A 111 26.97 22.33 9.94
CA ARG A 111 28.41 22.08 10.12
C ARG A 111 28.79 20.78 10.86
N HIS A 112 27.85 20.00 11.36
CA HIS A 112 28.09 18.84 12.25
C HIS A 112 27.42 17.55 11.78
N ILE A 113 26.85 17.52 10.57
CA ILE A 113 26.22 16.31 10.04
C ILE A 113 27.24 15.58 9.17
N GLY A 114 27.79 14.50 9.72
CA GLY A 114 28.77 13.65 9.05
C GLY A 114 28.16 12.85 7.90
N ASP A 115 29.03 12.31 7.04
CA ASP A 115 28.66 11.50 5.87
C ASP A 115 27.70 10.33 6.20
N GLU A 116 27.68 9.87 7.46
CA GLU A 116 26.82 8.80 7.98
C GLU A 116 25.31 9.09 7.87
N ASP A 117 24.88 10.34 8.04
CA ASP A 117 23.46 10.70 7.96
C ASP A 117 22.96 10.75 6.51
N VAL A 118 23.84 11.15 5.59
CA VAL A 118 23.57 11.09 4.14
C VAL A 118 23.45 9.63 3.69
N GLU A 119 24.36 8.76 4.15
CA GLU A 119 24.33 7.34 3.84
C GLU A 119 23.04 6.66 4.35
N ARG A 120 22.59 6.98 5.56
CA ARG A 120 21.32 6.48 6.11
C ARG A 120 20.11 6.88 5.28
N ARG A 121 20.08 8.12 4.77
CA ARG A 121 18.96 8.61 3.93
C ARG A 121 18.97 7.98 2.55
N ILE A 122 20.15 7.81 1.94
CA ILE A 122 20.30 7.07 0.67
C ILE A 122 19.85 5.61 0.83
N LYS A 123 20.25 4.94 1.92
CA LYS A 123 19.79 3.57 2.22
C LYS A 123 18.28 3.49 2.36
N ARG A 124 17.64 4.47 3.00
CA ARG A 124 16.17 4.55 3.09
C ARG A 124 15.51 4.74 1.73
N ALA A 125 16.04 5.62 0.87
CA ALA A 125 15.55 5.83 -0.49
C ALA A 125 15.70 4.57 -1.37
N ALA A 126 16.83 3.86 -1.27
CA ALA A 126 17.07 2.60 -1.95
C ALA A 126 16.16 1.45 -1.43
N LEU A 127 15.93 1.37 -0.12
CA LEU A 127 14.99 0.40 0.43
C LEU A 127 13.56 0.72 -0.03
N SER A 128 13.20 2.00 -0.06
CA SER A 128 11.92 2.48 -0.59
C SER A 128 11.74 2.13 -2.07
N SER A 129 12.78 2.22 -2.91
CA SER A 129 12.67 1.82 -4.33
C SER A 129 12.40 0.32 -4.50
N ILE A 130 13.04 -0.52 -3.68
CA ILE A 130 12.82 -1.97 -3.70
C ILE A 130 11.37 -2.28 -3.28
N LEU A 131 10.88 -1.67 -2.20
CA LEU A 131 9.50 -1.85 -1.75
C LEU A 131 8.50 -1.33 -2.78
N LEU A 132 8.76 -0.20 -3.44
CA LEU A 132 7.91 0.36 -4.49
C LEU A 132 7.70 -0.67 -5.62
N VAL A 133 8.81 -1.19 -6.16
CA VAL A 133 8.79 -2.09 -7.32
C VAL A 133 8.21 -3.46 -6.96
N LEU A 134 8.42 -3.95 -5.75
CA LEU A 134 7.93 -5.29 -5.35
C LEU A 134 6.50 -5.27 -4.81
N LEU A 135 6.08 -4.20 -4.12
CA LEU A 135 4.79 -4.18 -3.43
C LEU A 135 3.72 -3.38 -4.14
N PHE A 136 4.06 -2.33 -4.91
CA PHE A 136 3.05 -1.43 -5.48
C PHE A 136 2.86 -1.64 -6.99
N TYR A 137 3.93 -1.89 -7.73
CA TYR A 137 3.84 -2.11 -9.18
C TYR A 137 3.16 -3.44 -9.58
N PRO A 138 3.38 -4.58 -8.89
CA PRO A 138 2.74 -5.83 -9.28
C PRO A 138 1.20 -5.82 -9.08
N PRO A 139 0.65 -5.31 -7.96
CA PRO A 139 -0.79 -5.09 -7.82
C PRO A 139 -1.39 -4.18 -8.88
N LEU A 140 -0.68 -3.09 -9.22
CA LEU A 140 -1.10 -2.16 -10.27
C LEU A 140 -1.15 -2.82 -11.65
N GLY A 141 -0.12 -3.58 -11.99
CA GLY A 141 -0.05 -4.33 -13.25
C GLY A 141 -1.15 -5.38 -13.35
N TYR A 142 -1.42 -6.10 -12.26
CA TYR A 142 -2.51 -7.06 -12.20
C TYR A 142 -3.88 -6.37 -12.39
N ALA A 143 -4.14 -5.28 -11.68
CA ALA A 143 -5.39 -4.53 -11.80
C ALA A 143 -5.58 -3.95 -13.21
N TYR A 144 -4.49 -3.55 -13.88
CA TYR A 144 -4.54 -3.07 -15.26
C TYR A 144 -4.89 -4.19 -16.24
N ILE A 145 -4.31 -5.37 -16.07
CA ILE A 145 -4.61 -6.54 -16.90
C ILE A 145 -6.06 -7.00 -16.67
N SER A 146 -6.52 -7.06 -15.41
CA SER A 146 -7.89 -7.47 -15.10
C SER A 146 -8.93 -6.50 -15.65
N TRP A 147 -8.72 -5.19 -15.50
CA TRP A 147 -9.61 -4.18 -16.10
C TRP A 147 -9.64 -4.28 -17.63
N ARG A 148 -8.49 -4.54 -18.26
CA ARG A 148 -8.40 -4.68 -19.72
C ARG A 148 -9.00 -5.99 -20.24
N ALA A 149 -8.98 -7.05 -19.43
CA ALA A 149 -9.60 -8.34 -19.74
C ALA A 149 -11.11 -8.35 -19.42
N GLY A 150 -11.55 -7.50 -18.50
CA GLY A 150 -12.89 -7.44 -17.92
C GLY A 150 -13.92 -6.62 -18.69
N ASP A 151 -13.60 -6.10 -19.88
CA ASP A 151 -14.57 -5.44 -20.79
C ASP A 151 -15.67 -6.41 -21.32
N GLY A 152 -15.84 -7.58 -20.69
CA GLY A 152 -16.88 -8.57 -21.00
C GLY A 152 -17.40 -9.45 -19.85
N ASP A 153 -16.86 -9.42 -18.62
CA ASP A 153 -17.26 -10.41 -17.56
C ASP A 153 -17.16 -9.93 -16.09
N ASP A 154 -16.79 -8.67 -15.84
CA ASP A 154 -16.33 -8.20 -14.51
C ASP A 154 -17.39 -8.09 -13.40
N ASP A 155 -18.69 -8.05 -13.72
CA ASP A 155 -19.74 -7.92 -12.69
C ASP A 155 -20.08 -9.26 -12.02
N GLN A 156 -19.81 -10.40 -12.69
CA GLN A 156 -20.20 -11.72 -12.18
C GLN A 156 -19.18 -12.31 -11.19
N ASP A 157 -17.89 -12.01 -11.37
CA ASP A 157 -16.83 -12.60 -10.55
C ASP A 157 -16.70 -11.95 -9.16
N ALA A 158 -17.03 -10.66 -9.04
CA ALA A 158 -17.09 -9.97 -7.75
C ALA A 158 -18.20 -10.56 -6.84
N GLU A 159 -19.39 -10.82 -7.40
CA GLU A 159 -20.49 -11.48 -6.69
C GLU A 159 -20.21 -12.97 -6.40
N ARG A 160 -19.59 -13.69 -7.35
CA ARG A 160 -19.24 -15.12 -7.20
C ARG A 160 -18.16 -15.37 -6.14
N SER A 161 -17.22 -14.44 -5.98
CA SER A 161 -16.20 -14.49 -4.94
C SER A 161 -16.81 -14.36 -3.53
N GLU A 162 -17.87 -13.56 -3.36
CA GLU A 162 -18.59 -13.41 -2.09
C GLU A 162 -19.43 -14.64 -1.75
N ARG A 163 -20.12 -15.24 -2.74
CA ARG A 163 -20.88 -16.49 -2.52
C ARG A 163 -19.98 -17.59 -2.00
N THR A 164 -18.76 -17.67 -2.52
CA THR A 164 -17.77 -18.69 -2.14
C THR A 164 -17.14 -18.40 -0.76
N GLU A 165 -16.96 -17.14 -0.37
CA GLU A 165 -16.45 -16.76 0.97
C GLU A 165 -17.51 -16.87 2.09
N ARG A 166 -18.80 -16.71 1.78
CA ARG A 166 -19.89 -16.83 2.76
C ARG A 166 -20.41 -18.26 2.97
N THR A 167 -20.13 -19.19 2.05
CA THR A 167 -20.64 -20.57 2.16
C THR A 167 -19.59 -21.69 2.11
N PRO A 168 -18.39 -21.60 2.73
CA PRO A 168 -17.51 -22.77 2.79
C PRO A 168 -17.97 -23.85 3.81
N LEU A 169 -19.02 -23.61 4.61
CA LEU A 169 -19.39 -24.50 5.74
C LEU A 169 -20.81 -25.10 5.71
N LEU A 170 -21.65 -24.77 4.71
CA LEU A 170 -23.02 -25.30 4.65
C LEU A 170 -23.20 -26.48 3.68
N SER A 171 -22.24 -26.75 2.78
CA SER A 171 -22.36 -27.85 1.80
C SER A 171 -21.63 -29.14 2.17
N GLN A 172 -20.80 -29.14 3.22
CA GLN A 172 -20.11 -30.38 3.67
C GLN A 172 -20.94 -31.23 4.66
N GLY A 173 -22.10 -30.75 5.11
CA GLY A 173 -22.91 -31.41 6.14
C GLY A 173 -24.14 -32.20 5.64
N CYS A 174 -24.44 -32.21 4.33
CA CYS A 174 -25.70 -32.81 3.83
C CYS A 174 -25.54 -34.14 3.07
N ASP A 175 -24.31 -34.63 2.84
CA ASP A 175 -24.07 -35.83 2.02
C ASP A 175 -23.68 -37.09 2.84
N SER A 176 -23.96 -37.13 4.14
CA SER A 176 -23.69 -38.31 5.00
C SER A 176 -24.93 -38.83 5.74
N SER A 177 -26.10 -38.79 5.10
CA SER A 177 -27.31 -39.44 5.62
C SER A 177 -28.25 -39.84 4.48
N ALA A 178 -27.86 -40.86 3.71
CA ALA A 178 -28.77 -41.69 2.92
C ALA A 178 -28.21 -43.11 2.87
#